data_AF-A0A732J7U6-F1
#
_entry.id   AF-A0A732J7U6-F1
#
_cell.length_a   1.000
_cell.length_b   1.000
_cell.length_c   1.000
_cell.angle_alpha   90.00
_cell.angle_beta   90.00
_cell.angle_gamma   90.00
#
_symmetry.space_group_name_H-M   'P 1'
#
loop_
_entity.id
_entity.type
_entity.pdbx_description
1 polymer ?
#
loop_
_entity_poly.entity_id
_entity_poly.type
_entity_poly.pdbx_seq_one_letter_code
_entity_poly.pdbx_strand_id
1 'polypeptide(L)'
;VMEYEPETGALTVSGIKTADVTASESITATVPVVLVKAAERITLDTPEVVCTNKLTTATLEVQKGGTMRGNIEHTGGTLKSNGVQVDDHGHGGVQRGGSWTEGTR
;
A
#
# COMPACT_ATOMS: atom_id res chain seq x y z
N VAL A 1 -15.91 -25.39 14.63
CA VAL A 1 -16.93 -24.86 15.58
C VAL A 1 -17.39 -23.51 15.07
N MET A 2 -18.67 -23.19 15.23
CA MET A 2 -19.23 -21.85 15.06
C MET A 2 -20.03 -21.56 16.33
N GLU A 3 -19.63 -20.56 17.11
CA GLU A 3 -20.21 -20.28 18.43
C GLU A 3 -20.24 -18.78 18.76
N TYR A 4 -21.24 -18.39 19.54
CA TYR A 4 -21.37 -17.05 20.13
C TYR A 4 -21.41 -17.16 21.65
N GLU A 5 -20.46 -16.53 22.35
CA GLU A 5 -20.36 -16.46 23.80
C GLU A 5 -20.93 -15.12 24.30
N PRO A 6 -22.12 -15.09 24.94
CA PRO A 6 -22.79 -13.86 25.35
C PRO A 6 -22.03 -13.03 26.40
N GLU A 7 -21.33 -13.66 27.35
CA GLU A 7 -20.65 -12.93 28.43
C GLU A 7 -19.49 -12.07 27.90
N THR A 8 -18.82 -12.55 26.85
CA THR A 8 -17.72 -11.82 26.19
C THR A 8 -18.14 -11.14 24.89
N GLY A 9 -19.34 -11.39 24.40
CA GLY A 9 -19.82 -10.94 23.09
C GLY A 9 -19.00 -11.47 21.91
N ALA A 10 -18.38 -12.65 22.05
CA ALA A 10 -17.42 -13.16 21.07
C ALA A 10 -18.09 -14.14 20.10
N LEU A 11 -18.01 -13.86 18.79
CA LEU A 11 -18.34 -14.80 17.73
C LEU A 11 -17.06 -15.46 17.20
N THR A 12 -16.98 -16.78 17.27
CA THR A 12 -15.80 -17.54 16.82
C THR A 12 -16.18 -18.59 15.78
N VAL A 13 -15.40 -18.64 14.70
CA VAL A 13 -15.45 -19.73 13.70
C VAL A 13 -14.06 -20.35 13.60
N SER A 14 -13.96 -21.67 13.81
CA SER A 14 -12.68 -22.37 13.88
C SER A 14 -12.73 -23.78 13.26
N GLY A 15 -11.56 -24.29 12.84
CA GLY A 15 -11.41 -25.64 12.28
C GLY A 15 -11.94 -25.82 10.85
N ILE A 16 -12.34 -24.73 10.19
CA ILE A 16 -12.79 -24.75 8.79
C ILE A 16 -11.59 -24.73 7.83
N LYS A 17 -11.77 -25.29 6.63
CA LYS A 17 -10.77 -25.22 5.54
C LYS A 17 -10.99 -24.02 4.61
N THR A 18 -12.25 -23.70 4.33
CA THR A 18 -12.66 -22.61 3.44
C THR A 18 -13.91 -21.92 4.00
N ALA A 19 -14.13 -20.68 3.59
CA ALA A 19 -15.37 -19.93 3.80
C ALA A 19 -15.58 -19.02 2.59
N ASP A 20 -16.79 -19.04 2.03
CA ASP A 20 -17.18 -18.25 0.87
C ASP A 20 -18.50 -17.53 1.16
N VAL A 21 -18.59 -16.24 0.82
CA VAL A 21 -19.80 -15.43 0.97
C VAL A 21 -20.11 -14.78 -0.37
N THR A 22 -21.28 -15.09 -0.94
CA THR A 22 -21.77 -14.49 -2.19
C THR A 22 -22.99 -13.63 -1.89
N ALA A 23 -22.91 -12.34 -2.24
CA ALA A 23 -23.99 -11.37 -2.11
C ALA A 23 -24.19 -10.64 -3.45
N SER A 24 -25.42 -10.22 -3.74
CA SER A 24 -25.75 -9.51 -4.99
C SER A 24 -25.44 -8.01 -4.95
N GLU A 25 -25.27 -7.44 -3.76
CA GLU A 25 -25.14 -6.00 -3.56
C GLU A 25 -23.90 -5.62 -2.74
N SER A 26 -23.86 -5.97 -1.45
CA SER A 26 -22.79 -5.51 -0.56
C SER A 26 -22.49 -6.45 0.60
N ILE A 27 -21.28 -6.31 1.16
CA ILE A 27 -20.84 -6.85 2.45
C ILE A 27 -20.22 -5.68 3.21
N THR A 28 -20.65 -5.44 4.45
CA THR A 28 -20.17 -4.32 5.28
C THR A 28 -19.74 -4.82 6.65
N ALA A 29 -18.59 -4.34 7.13
CA ALA A 29 -18.10 -4.56 8.49
C ALA A 29 -17.87 -3.21 9.19
N THR A 30 -18.66 -2.94 10.23
CA THR A 30 -18.56 -1.70 11.03
C THR A 30 -18.01 -2.03 12.41
N VAL A 31 -16.72 -1.81 12.60
CA VAL A 31 -15.99 -2.10 13.85
C VAL A 31 -14.79 -1.16 13.95
N PRO A 32 -14.30 -0.80 15.16
CA PRO A 32 -13.12 0.05 15.28
C PRO A 32 -11.83 -0.57 14.72
N VAL A 33 -11.69 -1.90 14.74
CA VAL A 33 -10.47 -2.61 14.30
C VAL A 33 -10.82 -3.84 13.47
N VAL A 34 -10.17 -3.97 12.32
CA VAL A 34 -10.18 -5.19 11.47
C VAL A 34 -8.75 -5.70 11.36
N LEU A 35 -8.54 -7.00 11.61
CA LEU A 35 -7.24 -7.65 11.49
C LEU A 35 -7.35 -8.87 10.57
N VAL A 36 -6.57 -8.89 9.49
CA VAL A 36 -6.46 -10.03 8.59
C VAL A 36 -5.08 -10.65 8.74
N LYS A 37 -5.02 -11.92 9.13
CA LYS A 37 -3.78 -12.71 9.20
C LYS A 37 -3.80 -13.76 8.10
N ALA A 38 -3.22 -13.43 6.95
CA ALA A 38 -3.02 -14.35 5.84
C ALA A 38 -1.52 -14.64 5.67
N ALA A 39 -1.13 -15.91 5.69
CA ALA A 39 0.27 -16.31 5.56
C ALA A 39 0.80 -16.23 4.12
N GLU A 40 -0.08 -16.29 3.13
CA GLU A 40 0.28 -16.31 1.71
C GLU A 40 -0.02 -14.99 1.00
N ARG A 41 -1.29 -14.59 0.92
CA ARG A 41 -1.73 -13.40 0.19
C ARG A 41 -3.12 -12.92 0.62
N ILE A 42 -3.37 -11.62 0.49
CA ILE A 42 -4.72 -11.04 0.39
C ILE A 42 -4.87 -10.49 -1.03
N THR A 43 -5.89 -10.92 -1.76
CA THR A 43 -6.20 -10.43 -3.11
C THR A 43 -7.52 -9.65 -3.07
N LEU A 44 -7.51 -8.44 -3.65
CA LEU A 44 -8.71 -7.62 -3.84
C LEU A 44 -8.96 -7.52 -5.36
N ASP A 45 -9.75 -8.44 -5.90
CA ASP A 45 -10.10 -8.46 -7.33
C ASP A 45 -11.30 -7.54 -7.58
N THR A 46 -11.00 -6.25 -7.73
CA THR A 46 -11.98 -5.19 -7.92
C THR A 46 -11.40 -4.10 -8.82
N PRO A 47 -12.22 -3.39 -9.61
CA PRO A 47 -11.76 -2.21 -10.35
C PRO A 47 -11.14 -1.12 -9.48
N GLU A 48 -11.59 -0.97 -8.22
CA GLU A 48 -11.14 0.10 -7.34
C GLU A 48 -11.02 -0.37 -5.88
N VAL A 49 -9.91 0.00 -5.24
CA VAL A 49 -9.68 -0.11 -3.81
C VAL A 49 -9.43 1.29 -3.26
N VAL A 50 -10.27 1.74 -2.33
CA VAL A 50 -10.19 3.08 -1.75
C VAL A 50 -9.82 3.01 -0.26
N CYS A 51 -8.67 3.58 0.10
CA CYS A 51 -8.35 3.94 1.47
C CYS A 51 -8.71 5.40 1.70
N THR A 52 -9.62 5.70 2.64
CA THR A 52 -10.12 7.08 2.86
C THR A 52 -9.13 7.99 3.56
N ASN A 53 -8.05 7.44 4.11
CA ASN A 53 -7.02 8.15 4.87
C ASN A 53 -5.64 7.57 4.51
N LYS A 54 -4.81 7.23 5.51
CA LYS A 54 -3.44 6.75 5.32
C LYS A 54 -3.38 5.28 4.90
N LEU A 55 -2.64 4.98 3.84
CA LEU A 55 -2.15 3.64 3.52
C LEU A 55 -0.71 3.49 4.03
N THR A 56 -0.41 2.43 4.77
CA THR A 56 0.96 2.09 5.20
C THR A 56 1.32 0.71 4.67
N THR A 57 2.46 0.58 4.00
CA THR A 57 2.99 -0.68 3.49
C THR A 57 4.52 -0.70 3.66
N ALA A 58 5.12 -1.88 3.79
CA ALA A 58 6.57 -2.03 3.86
C ALA A 58 7.23 -1.83 2.48
N THR A 59 6.61 -2.38 1.43
CA THR A 59 7.07 -2.28 0.04
C THR A 59 5.89 -1.97 -0.87
N LEU A 60 6.14 -1.31 -2.00
CA LEU A 60 5.11 -0.94 -2.98
C LEU A 60 5.54 -1.35 -4.39
N GLU A 61 4.65 -2.05 -5.10
CA GLU A 61 4.78 -2.35 -6.54
C GLU A 61 3.59 -1.72 -7.28
N VAL A 62 3.86 -0.96 -8.34
CA VAL A 62 2.84 -0.34 -9.20
C VAL A 62 3.06 -0.80 -10.63
N GLN A 63 2.10 -1.57 -11.17
CA GLN A 63 2.29 -2.29 -12.43
C GLN A 63 1.92 -1.48 -13.69
N LYS A 64 0.95 -0.57 -13.58
CA LYS A 64 0.35 0.13 -14.74
C LYS A 64 0.34 1.64 -14.61
N GLY A 65 1.33 2.20 -13.90
CA GLY A 65 1.41 3.62 -13.61
C GLY A 65 0.33 4.11 -12.64
N GLY A 66 0.20 5.42 -12.50
CA GLY A 66 -0.75 6.05 -11.60
C GLY A 66 -0.52 7.56 -11.49
N THR A 67 -1.24 8.20 -10.58
CA THR A 67 -1.07 9.63 -10.28
C THR A 67 -0.81 9.82 -8.79
N MET A 68 0.04 10.77 -8.44
CA MET A 68 0.29 11.22 -7.06
C MET A 68 0.02 12.73 -7.00
N ARG A 69 -0.55 13.21 -5.90
CA ARG A 69 -0.83 14.63 -5.65
C ARG A 69 -0.47 14.98 -4.21
N GLY A 70 -0.06 16.23 -3.98
CA GLY A 70 0.47 16.68 -2.68
C GLY A 70 1.98 16.48 -2.56
N ASN A 71 2.51 16.79 -1.38
CA ASN A 71 3.93 16.63 -1.09
C ASN A 71 4.26 15.15 -0.87
N ILE A 72 5.30 14.66 -1.54
CA ILE A 72 5.82 13.30 -1.40
C ILE A 72 7.27 13.40 -0.94
N GLU A 73 7.51 12.96 0.30
CA GLU A 73 8.85 12.94 0.89
C GLU A 73 9.43 11.52 0.79
N HIS A 74 10.57 11.38 0.12
CA HIS A 74 11.33 10.13 0.02
C HIS A 74 12.68 10.33 0.72
N THR A 75 13.00 9.44 1.66
CA THR A 75 14.27 9.45 2.42
C THR A 75 14.72 8.02 2.70
N GLY A 76 15.96 7.84 3.18
CA GLY A 76 16.46 6.53 3.61
C GLY A 76 16.72 5.53 2.47
N GLY A 77 16.95 6.01 1.24
CA GLY A 77 17.18 5.18 0.06
C GLY A 77 17.38 6.02 -1.20
N THR A 78 17.20 5.41 -2.37
CA THR A 78 17.29 6.10 -3.69
C THR A 78 15.96 6.03 -4.43
N LEU A 79 15.50 7.16 -4.98
CA LEU A 79 14.36 7.19 -5.90
C LEU A 79 14.87 7.24 -7.33
N LYS A 80 14.63 6.19 -8.12
CA LYS A 80 15.12 6.07 -9.50
C LYS A 80 13.98 5.97 -10.51
N SER A 81 14.14 6.64 -11.66
CA SER A 81 13.25 6.52 -12.82
C SER A 81 14.10 6.22 -14.05
N ASN A 82 13.85 5.08 -14.71
CA ASN A 82 14.65 4.61 -15.86
C ASN A 82 16.17 4.60 -15.59
N GLY A 83 16.57 4.25 -14.36
CA GLY A 83 17.97 4.21 -13.95
C GLY A 83 18.56 5.54 -13.46
N VAL A 84 17.86 6.67 -13.63
CA VAL A 84 18.30 8.00 -13.15
C VAL A 84 17.82 8.22 -11.72
N GLN A 85 18.75 8.50 -10.80
CA GLN A 85 18.47 8.82 -9.41
C GLN A 85 18.12 10.29 -9.22
N VAL A 86 17.00 10.59 -8.58
CA VAL A 86 16.49 11.98 -8.48
C VAL A 86 17.44 12.88 -7.68
N ASP A 87 17.90 12.40 -6.52
CA ASP A 87 18.71 13.17 -5.56
C ASP A 87 20.23 13.13 -5.83
N ASP A 88 20.68 12.35 -6.81
CA ASP A 88 22.09 12.23 -7.21
C ASP A 88 22.18 11.90 -8.71
N HIS A 89 21.89 12.88 -9.56
CA HIS A 89 22.09 12.78 -11.01
C HIS A 89 22.98 13.89 -11.55
N GLY A 90 23.57 13.63 -12.71
CA GLY A 90 24.34 14.60 -13.47
C GLY A 90 23.95 14.62 -14.94
N HIS A 91 24.41 15.66 -15.64
CA HIS A 91 24.16 15.85 -17.07
C HIS A 91 25.47 15.81 -17.86
N GLY A 92 25.50 15.03 -18.94
CA GLY A 92 26.58 15.00 -19.93
C GLY A 92 26.33 15.98 -21.09
N GLY A 93 27.34 16.24 -21.92
CA GLY A 93 27.19 17.04 -23.15
C GLY A 93 27.08 18.55 -22.94
N VAL A 94 27.30 19.03 -21.70
CA VAL A 94 27.34 20.45 -21.35
C VAL A 94 28.72 20.82 -20.81
N GLN A 95 29.23 22.00 -21.16
CA GLN A 95 30.49 22.51 -20.59
C GLN A 95 30.31 22.65 -19.08
N ARG A 96 31.11 21.90 -18.30
CA ARG A 96 31.04 21.97 -16.85
C ARG A 96 31.59 23.32 -16.38
N GLY A 97 30.81 24.05 -15.59
CA GLY A 97 31.35 25.15 -14.79
C GLY A 97 32.32 24.61 -13.74
N GLY A 98 33.18 25.48 -13.20
CA GLY A 98 34.11 25.12 -12.13
C GLY A 98 33.43 24.79 -10.79
N SER A 99 32.13 25.08 -10.67
CA SER A 99 31.32 24.84 -9.48
C SER A 99 30.31 23.74 -9.71
N TRP A 100 30.11 22.89 -8.71
CA TRP A 100 28.90 22.06 -8.63
C TRP A 100 27.68 22.98 -8.52
N THR A 101 26.55 22.62 -9.13
CA THR A 101 25.29 23.30 -8.83
C THR A 101 24.98 23.05 -7.37
N GLU A 102 25.13 24.08 -6.52
CA GLU A 102 24.87 23.97 -5.09
C GLU A 102 23.39 23.66 -4.84
N GLY A 103 23.14 22.38 -4.53
CA GLY A 103 21.88 21.88 -3.98
C GLY A 103 20.75 21.66 -5.00
N THR A 104 19.92 20.66 -4.70
CA THR A 104 18.47 20.77 -4.87
C THR A 104 17.94 21.55 -3.68
N ARG A 105 17.33 22.72 -3.90
CA ARG A 105 16.42 23.29 -2.89
C ARG A 105 15.07 22.58 -2.97
#